data_AF-A0A352VS10-F1
#
_entry.id   AF-A0A352VS10-F1
#
_cell.length_a   1.000
_cell.length_b   1.000
_cell.length_c   1.000
_cell.angle_alpha   90.00
_cell.angle_beta   90.00
_cell.angle_gamma   90.00
#
_symmetry.space_group_name_H-M   'P 1'
#
loop_
_entity.id
_entity.type
_entity.pdbx_description
1 polymer ?
#
loop_
_entity_poly.entity_id
_entity_poly.type
_entity_poly.pdbx_seq_one_letter_code
_entity_poly.pdbx_strand_id
1 'polypeptide(L)'
;MDTERSRNLFHRAQRRIPGGVNSPVRAFKAVGGHPRFIDRGEGAYMVDVDGHRYVDHVMSWGALILGHAHASVVADLTETLRAGTSFGAPCPAEVELAERICKAMPAVQKVRMVNSGTEAVMSALRVARAFTQRKKIVKFAGCYHGHADMLL
;
A
#
# COMPACT_ATOMS: atom_id res chain seq x y z
N MET A 1 10.81 -26.76 4.32
CA MET A 1 10.64 -25.94 3.11
C MET A 1 11.99 -25.32 2.79
N ASP A 2 12.53 -25.60 1.61
CA ASP A 2 13.82 -25.08 1.17
C ASP A 2 13.68 -23.64 0.66
N THR A 3 14.39 -22.70 1.25
CA THR A 3 14.20 -21.25 0.98
C THR A 3 15.50 -20.54 0.60
N GLU A 4 16.38 -21.26 -0.08
CA GLU A 4 17.70 -20.78 -0.47
C GLU A 4 17.64 -19.50 -1.33
N ARG A 5 16.74 -19.42 -2.32
CA ARG A 5 16.64 -18.26 -3.20
C ARG A 5 16.14 -17.04 -2.43
N SER A 6 15.12 -17.20 -1.58
CA SER A 6 14.67 -16.13 -0.68
C SER A 6 15.78 -15.65 0.24
N ARG A 7 16.55 -16.57 0.85
CA ARG A 7 17.69 -16.22 1.73
C ARG A 7 18.76 -15.44 0.98
N ASN A 8 19.14 -15.91 -0.21
CA ASN A 8 20.14 -15.24 -1.04
C ASN A 8 19.70 -13.84 -1.47
N LEU A 9 18.43 -13.66 -1.84
CA LEU A 9 17.86 -12.34 -2.14
C LEU A 9 17.85 -11.43 -0.91
N PHE A 10 17.46 -11.95 0.26
CA PHE A 10 17.46 -11.17 1.49
C PHE A 10 18.87 -10.70 1.87
N HIS A 11 19.87 -11.57 1.78
CA HIS A 11 21.28 -11.19 2.01
C HIS A 11 21.76 -10.10 1.05
N ARG A 12 21.38 -10.18 -0.23
CA ARG A 12 21.68 -9.12 -1.21
C ARG A 12 20.97 -7.81 -0.86
N ALA A 13 19.69 -7.89 -0.47
CA ALA A 13 18.88 -6.74 -0.11
C ALA A 13 19.43 -6.01 1.12
N GLN A 14 19.88 -6.74 2.16
CA GLN A 14 20.45 -6.17 3.38
C GLN A 14 21.69 -5.30 3.13
N ARG A 15 22.43 -5.53 2.03
CA ARG A 15 23.59 -4.70 1.65
C ARG A 15 23.21 -3.34 1.06
N ARG A 16 21.94 -3.14 0.68
CA ARG A 16 21.48 -1.98 -0.11
C ARG A 16 20.26 -1.28 0.45
N ILE A 17 19.43 -2.00 1.21
CA ILE A 17 18.15 -1.53 1.76
C ILE A 17 18.22 -1.67 3.28
N PRO A 18 17.88 -0.64 4.07
CA PRO A 18 17.87 -0.73 5.53
C PRO A 18 17.03 -1.91 6.02
N GLY A 19 17.66 -2.84 6.75
CA GLY A 19 17.01 -4.08 7.19
C GLY A 19 16.60 -5.05 6.07
N GLY A 20 17.03 -4.80 4.83
CA GLY A 20 16.70 -5.59 3.64
C GLY A 20 15.29 -5.37 3.09
N VAL A 21 14.56 -4.36 3.55
CA VAL A 21 13.13 -4.17 3.22
C VAL A 21 12.72 -2.71 3.09
N ASN A 22 11.72 -2.42 2.25
CA ASN A 22 11.13 -1.08 2.08
C ASN A 22 9.98 -0.77 3.07
N SER A 23 9.67 -1.69 3.99
CA SER A 23 8.71 -1.44 5.08
C SER A 23 9.06 -2.37 6.26
N PRO A 24 9.17 -1.87 7.51
CA PRO A 24 9.77 -2.61 8.62
C PRO A 24 9.18 -3.99 8.89
N VAL A 25 7.85 -4.12 8.82
CA VAL A 25 7.14 -5.38 9.12
C VAL A 25 7.57 -6.53 8.20
N ARG A 26 8.03 -6.21 6.98
CA ARG A 26 8.45 -7.21 5.99
C ARG A 26 9.77 -7.89 6.37
N ALA A 27 10.52 -7.39 7.36
CA ALA A 27 11.79 -7.98 7.78
C ALA A 27 11.63 -9.20 8.69
N PHE A 28 10.40 -9.59 9.06
CA PHE A 28 10.10 -10.76 9.90
C PHE A 28 10.71 -10.70 11.31
N LYS A 29 11.22 -9.56 11.76
CA LYS A 29 11.88 -9.41 13.08
C LYS A 29 11.02 -9.88 14.26
N ALA A 30 9.70 -9.71 14.18
CA ALA A 30 8.77 -10.10 15.24
C ALA A 30 8.49 -11.62 15.30
N VAL A 31 8.74 -12.35 14.22
CA VAL A 31 8.44 -13.79 14.09
C VAL A 31 9.68 -14.66 13.89
N GLY A 32 10.85 -14.04 13.71
CA GLY A 32 12.10 -14.72 13.42
C GLY A 32 12.21 -15.24 11.98
N GLY A 33 13.37 -15.83 11.66
CA GLY A 33 13.66 -16.37 10.34
C GLY A 33 13.99 -15.31 9.28
N HIS A 34 13.77 -15.67 8.01
CA HIS A 34 14.02 -14.81 6.85
C HIS A 34 12.72 -14.62 6.06
N PRO A 35 12.46 -13.41 5.54
CA PRO A 35 11.25 -13.16 4.77
C PRO A 35 11.24 -13.97 3.47
N ARG A 36 10.03 -14.37 3.04
CA ARG A 36 9.81 -14.98 1.73
C ARG A 36 9.76 -13.90 0.67
N PHE A 37 10.53 -14.09 -0.39
CA PHE A 37 10.47 -13.23 -1.56
C PHE A 37 9.40 -13.77 -2.49
N ILE A 38 8.39 -12.96 -2.80
CA ILE A 38 7.22 -13.39 -3.57
C ILE A 38 7.45 -13.14 -5.06
N ASP A 39 7.20 -14.18 -5.87
CA ASP A 39 7.36 -14.16 -7.33
C ASP A 39 6.06 -13.75 -8.02
N ARG A 40 4.94 -14.36 -7.61
CA ARG A 40 3.61 -14.09 -8.21
C ARG A 40 2.48 -14.35 -7.22
N GLY A 41 1.29 -13.88 -7.57
CA GLY A 41 0.06 -14.21 -6.86
C GLY A 41 -1.11 -14.35 -7.84
N GLU A 42 -2.09 -15.18 -7.47
CA GLU A 42 -3.32 -15.40 -8.22
C GLU A 42 -4.46 -15.71 -7.25
N GLY A 43 -5.56 -14.94 -7.32
CA GLY A 43 -6.69 -15.10 -6.42
C GLY A 43 -6.28 -14.97 -4.96
N ALA A 44 -6.54 -16.00 -4.16
CA ALA A 44 -6.19 -16.03 -2.73
C ALA A 44 -4.78 -16.61 -2.43
N TYR A 45 -3.92 -16.75 -3.44
CA TYR A 45 -2.63 -17.42 -3.29
C TYR A 45 -1.45 -16.53 -3.69
N MET A 46 -0.33 -16.74 -3.01
CA MET A 46 0.99 -16.27 -3.43
C MET A 46 1.95 -17.43 -3.63
N VAL A 47 2.92 -17.26 -4.52
CA VAL A 47 4.02 -18.20 -4.76
C VAL A 47 5.34 -17.48 -4.52
N ASP A 48 6.19 -18.03 -3.65
CA ASP A 48 7.52 -17.48 -3.43
C ASP A 48 8.50 -17.85 -4.56
N VAL A 49 9.66 -17.20 -4.57
CA VAL A 49 10.74 -17.45 -5.53
C VAL A 49 11.32 -18.86 -5.42
N ASP A 50 11.07 -19.57 -4.33
CA ASP A 50 11.48 -20.95 -4.12
C ASP A 50 10.40 -21.95 -4.63
N GLY A 51 9.27 -21.45 -5.13
CA GLY A 51 8.19 -22.24 -5.71
C GLY A 51 7.12 -22.69 -4.72
N HIS A 52 7.20 -22.29 -3.45
CA HIS A 52 6.18 -22.62 -2.47
C HIS A 52 4.93 -21.78 -2.64
N ARG A 53 3.78 -22.43 -2.62
CA ARG A 53 2.47 -21.80 -2.69
C ARG A 53 1.86 -21.66 -1.30
N TYR A 54 1.32 -20.48 -1.01
CA TYR A 54 0.70 -20.14 0.27
C TYR A 54 -0.72 -19.64 0.03
N VAL A 55 -1.64 -19.98 0.93
CA VAL A 55 -2.90 -19.23 1.08
C VAL A 55 -2.53 -17.88 1.69
N ASP A 56 -2.85 -16.80 1.00
CA ASP A 56 -2.47 -15.46 1.42
C ASP A 56 -3.57 -14.83 2.28
N HIS A 57 -3.28 -14.67 3.57
CA HIS A 57 -4.11 -13.89 4.50
C HIS A 57 -3.59 -12.46 4.72
N VAL A 58 -2.43 -12.11 4.17
CA VAL A 58 -1.86 -10.75 4.21
C VAL A 58 -2.50 -9.87 3.14
N MET A 59 -2.74 -10.40 1.93
CA MET A 59 -3.45 -9.74 0.82
C MET A 59 -2.99 -8.31 0.57
N SER A 60 -1.66 -8.12 0.55
CA SER A 60 -0.98 -6.82 0.45
C SER A 60 -1.51 -5.79 1.46
N TRP A 61 -1.68 -6.22 2.71
CA TRP A 61 -2.13 -5.39 3.83
C TRP A 61 -3.52 -4.76 3.61
N GLY A 62 -4.36 -5.42 2.81
CA GLY A 62 -5.77 -5.06 2.57
C GLY A 62 -6.08 -4.53 1.17
N ALA A 63 -5.08 -4.17 0.36
CA ALA A 63 -5.31 -3.60 -0.97
C ALA A 63 -5.98 -4.58 -1.95
N LEU A 64 -5.81 -5.89 -1.75
CA LEU A 64 -6.21 -6.93 -2.70
C LEU A 64 -7.50 -7.63 -2.27
N ILE A 65 -8.57 -6.87 -2.02
CA ILE A 65 -9.88 -7.42 -1.60
C ILE A 65 -10.49 -8.37 -2.64
N LEU A 66 -10.19 -8.16 -3.93
CA LEU A 66 -10.66 -9.02 -5.03
C LEU A 66 -9.71 -10.20 -5.34
N GLY A 67 -8.65 -10.38 -4.56
CA GLY A 67 -7.59 -11.33 -4.86
C GLY A 67 -6.44 -10.72 -5.68
N HIS A 68 -5.32 -11.45 -5.73
CA HIS A 68 -4.20 -11.15 -6.61
C HIS A 68 -4.60 -11.30 -8.08
N ALA A 69 -4.10 -10.39 -8.92
CA ALA A 69 -4.26 -10.43 -10.38
C ALA A 69 -5.70 -10.65 -10.87
N HIS A 70 -6.68 -10.00 -10.23
CA HIS A 70 -8.08 -10.09 -10.66
C HIS A 70 -8.23 -9.68 -12.13
N ALA A 71 -8.85 -10.54 -12.94
CA ALA A 71 -8.81 -10.45 -14.41
C ALA A 71 -9.27 -9.09 -14.96
N SER A 72 -10.35 -8.51 -14.44
CA SER A 72 -10.82 -7.19 -14.90
C SER A 72 -9.85 -6.06 -14.54
N VAL A 73 -9.24 -6.10 -13.36
CA VAL A 73 -8.29 -5.08 -12.92
C VAL A 73 -7.04 -5.13 -13.79
N VAL A 74 -6.56 -6.34 -14.12
CA VAL A 74 -5.41 -6.53 -15.01
C VAL A 74 -5.73 -6.04 -16.42
N ALA A 75 -6.92 -6.33 -16.95
CA ALA A 75 -7.34 -5.87 -18.28
C ALA A 75 -7.37 -4.34 -18.35
N ASP A 76 -8.03 -3.68 -17.39
CA ASP A 76 -8.17 -2.21 -17.36
C ASP A 76 -6.82 -1.51 -17.21
N LEU A 77 -5.93 -2.03 -16.35
CA LEU A 77 -4.56 -1.54 -16.19
C LEU A 77 -3.75 -1.72 -17.48
N THR A 78 -3.88 -2.85 -18.15
CA THR A 78 -3.15 -3.14 -19.40
C THR A 78 -3.54 -2.15 -20.50
N GLU A 79 -4.82 -1.80 -20.60
CA GLU A 79 -5.27 -0.79 -21.55
C GLU A 79 -4.77 0.61 -21.17
N THR A 80 -4.86 0.97 -19.88
CA THR A 80 -4.37 2.26 -19.37
C THR A 80 -2.87 2.45 -19.64
N LEU A 81 -2.06 1.39 -19.51
CA LEU A 81 -0.62 1.44 -19.79
C LEU A 81 -0.30 1.91 -21.21
N ARG A 82 -1.15 1.60 -22.20
CA ARG A 82 -0.95 2.01 -23.60
C ARG A 82 -1.13 3.51 -23.80
N ALA A 83 -1.96 4.15 -22.98
CA ALA A 83 -2.19 5.59 -23.01
C ALA A 83 -1.13 6.40 -22.23
N GLY A 84 -0.30 5.72 -21.44
CA GLY A 84 0.66 6.34 -20.52
C GLY A 84 0.13 6.43 -19.09
N THR A 85 1.04 6.42 -18.11
CA THR A 85 0.70 6.25 -16.68
C THR A 85 0.76 7.54 -15.86
N SER A 86 1.29 8.63 -16.42
CA SER A 86 1.41 9.90 -15.73
C SER A 86 1.50 11.04 -16.73
N PHE A 87 0.65 12.07 -16.55
CA PHE A 87 0.54 13.19 -17.48
C PHE A 87 0.95 14.54 -16.87
N GLY A 88 1.01 14.65 -15.54
CA GLY A 88 1.22 15.93 -14.86
C GLY A 88 0.09 16.96 -15.11
N ALA A 89 -1.05 16.50 -15.64
CA ALA A 89 -2.22 17.29 -16.00
C ALA A 89 -3.50 16.50 -15.65
N PRO A 90 -4.66 17.18 -15.52
CA PRO A 90 -5.92 16.53 -15.18
C PRO A 90 -6.32 15.43 -16.19
N CYS A 91 -6.90 14.34 -15.73
CA CYS A 91 -7.48 13.29 -16.57
C CYS A 91 -8.90 12.89 -16.16
N PRO A 92 -9.73 12.34 -17.08
CA PRO A 92 -11.11 11.96 -16.78
C PRO A 92 -11.25 10.99 -15.58
N ALA A 93 -10.30 10.06 -15.44
CA ALA A 93 -10.31 9.07 -14.37
C ALA A 93 -10.24 9.69 -12.96
N GLU A 94 -9.64 10.87 -12.80
CA GLU A 94 -9.63 11.58 -11.51
C GLU A 94 -11.03 12.01 -11.08
N VAL A 95 -11.85 12.47 -12.03
CA VAL A 95 -13.24 12.89 -11.79
C VAL A 95 -14.10 11.67 -11.47
N GLU A 96 -14.02 10.62 -12.30
CA GLU A 96 -14.80 9.40 -12.10
C GLU A 96 -14.50 8.73 -10.74
N LEU A 97 -13.23 8.67 -10.36
CA LEU A 97 -12.84 8.12 -9.06
C LEU A 97 -13.34 9.00 -7.91
N ALA A 98 -13.26 10.33 -8.05
CA ALA A 98 -13.77 11.26 -7.04
C ALA A 98 -15.28 11.07 -6.80
N GLU A 99 -16.06 10.98 -7.86
CA GLU A 99 -17.51 10.73 -7.78
C GLU A 99 -17.82 9.39 -7.13
N ARG A 100 -17.10 8.33 -7.50
CA ARG A 100 -17.25 7.00 -6.89
C ARG A 100 -16.98 7.02 -5.39
N ILE A 101 -15.94 7.71 -4.93
CA ILE A 101 -15.63 7.84 -3.50
C ILE A 101 -16.72 8.62 -2.76
N CYS A 102 -17.13 9.79 -3.26
CA CYS A 102 -18.19 10.60 -2.64
C CYS A 102 -19.53 9.83 -2.59
N LYS A 103 -19.82 9.02 -3.61
CA LYS A 103 -21.00 8.14 -3.62
C LYS A 103 -20.90 7.01 -2.59
N ALA A 104 -19.73 6.39 -2.45
CA ALA A 104 -19.51 5.29 -1.51
C ALA A 104 -19.44 5.75 -0.04
N MET A 105 -19.02 6.99 0.21
CA MET A 105 -18.94 7.59 1.55
C MET A 105 -19.68 8.95 1.55
N PRO A 106 -21.01 8.98 1.75
CA PRO A 106 -21.83 10.18 1.58
C PRO A 106 -21.46 11.38 2.47
N ALA A 107 -20.74 11.16 3.56
CA ALA A 107 -20.22 12.23 4.42
C ALA A 107 -19.07 13.03 3.74
N VAL A 108 -18.44 12.46 2.72
CA VAL A 108 -17.35 13.08 1.96
C VAL A 108 -17.95 13.79 0.75
N GLN A 109 -17.98 15.13 0.80
CA GLN A 109 -18.51 15.97 -0.28
C GLN A 109 -17.46 16.33 -1.35
N LYS A 110 -16.18 16.35 -0.96
CA LYS A 110 -15.04 16.66 -1.84
C LYS A 110 -13.85 15.78 -1.44
N VAL A 111 -13.06 15.37 -2.43
CA VAL A 111 -11.86 14.55 -2.22
C VAL A 111 -10.63 15.18 -2.86
N ARG A 112 -9.45 14.79 -2.36
CA ARG A 112 -8.15 15.06 -2.96
C ARG A 112 -7.37 13.74 -2.97
N MET A 113 -6.99 13.28 -4.15
CA MET A 113 -6.14 12.10 -4.28
C MET A 113 -4.70 12.43 -3.87
N VAL A 114 -4.04 11.45 -3.26
CA VAL A 114 -2.63 11.45 -2.85
C VAL A 114 -2.11 10.02 -2.97
N ASN A 115 -0.82 9.80 -2.77
CA ASN A 115 -0.16 8.56 -3.17
C ASN A 115 -0.05 7.53 -2.03
N SER A 116 -0.36 7.93 -0.79
CA SER A 116 -0.32 7.02 0.37
C SER A 116 -1.26 7.42 1.50
N GLY A 117 -1.52 6.47 2.40
CA GLY A 117 -2.23 6.75 3.66
C GLY A 117 -1.51 7.76 4.55
N THR A 118 -0.17 7.77 4.57
CA THR A 118 0.62 8.78 5.29
C THR A 118 0.33 10.18 4.77
N GLU A 119 0.36 10.37 3.44
CA GLU A 119 0.08 11.66 2.80
C GLU A 119 -1.37 12.11 3.05
N ALA A 120 -2.31 11.17 3.04
CA ALA A 120 -3.73 11.45 3.29
C ALA A 120 -3.93 12.00 4.72
N VAL A 121 -3.42 11.29 5.73
CA VAL A 121 -3.62 11.71 7.14
C VAL A 121 -2.82 12.98 7.45
N MET A 122 -1.59 13.11 6.98
CA MET A 122 -0.81 14.33 7.24
C MET A 122 -1.48 15.57 6.63
N SER A 123 -2.10 15.43 5.46
CA SER A 123 -2.86 16.51 4.81
C SER A 123 -4.15 16.81 5.56
N ALA A 124 -4.89 15.77 5.98
CA ALA A 124 -6.12 15.92 6.77
C ALA A 124 -5.87 16.67 8.09
N LEU A 125 -4.80 16.34 8.81
CA LEU A 125 -4.42 17.03 10.05
C LEU A 125 -4.01 18.49 9.79
N ARG A 126 -3.31 18.76 8.68
CA ARG A 126 -2.98 20.13 8.28
C ARG A 126 -4.24 20.96 7.99
N VAL A 127 -5.20 20.41 7.25
CA VAL A 127 -6.48 21.05 6.96
C VAL A 127 -7.29 21.28 8.25
N ALA A 128 -7.35 20.29 9.15
CA ALA A 128 -8.06 20.41 10.42
C ALA A 128 -7.51 21.55 11.29
N ARG A 129 -6.18 21.69 11.38
CA ARG A 129 -5.53 22.80 12.08
C ARG A 129 -5.82 24.14 11.40
N ALA A 130 -5.70 24.21 10.08
CA ALA A 130 -5.97 25.43 9.32
C ALA A 130 -7.44 25.87 9.42
N PHE A 131 -8.37 24.93 9.44
CA PHE A 131 -9.80 25.23 9.57
C PHE A 131 -10.16 25.66 10.99
N THR A 132 -9.67 24.95 12.01
CA THR A 132 -10.05 25.20 13.41
C THR A 132 -9.20 26.24 14.13
N GLN A 133 -8.04 26.62 13.55
CA GLN A 133 -7.01 27.45 14.19
C GLN A 133 -6.46 26.88 15.50
N ARG A 134 -6.61 25.56 15.72
CA ARG A 134 -6.13 24.86 16.93
C ARG A 134 -4.83 24.12 16.64
N LYS A 135 -3.94 24.07 17.63
CA LYS A 135 -2.61 23.44 17.49
C LYS A 135 -2.61 21.95 17.83
N LYS A 136 -3.34 21.58 18.89
CA LYS A 136 -3.31 20.22 19.45
C LYS A 136 -4.11 19.25 18.58
N ILE A 137 -3.61 18.03 18.51
CA ILE A 137 -4.27 16.87 17.90
C ILE A 137 -4.39 15.78 18.95
N VAL A 138 -5.41 14.93 18.84
CA VAL A 138 -5.58 13.76 19.70
C VAL A 138 -5.37 12.53 18.84
N LYS A 139 -4.56 11.59 19.34
CA LYS A 139 -4.41 10.24 18.79
C LYS A 139 -4.49 9.22 19.91
N PHE A 140 -4.85 8.00 19.57
CA PHE A 140 -4.99 6.92 20.54
C PHE A 140 -3.79 5.96 20.48
N ALA A 141 -3.42 5.39 21.62
CA ALA A 141 -2.37 4.37 21.69
C ALA A 141 -2.76 3.15 20.85
N GLY A 142 -1.79 2.55 20.15
CA GLY A 142 -2.02 1.41 19.25
C GLY A 142 -2.50 1.78 17.84
N CYS A 143 -3.02 2.99 17.62
CA CYS A 143 -3.40 3.44 16.27
C CYS A 143 -2.17 3.90 15.47
N TYR A 144 -2.07 3.44 14.22
CA TYR A 144 -1.07 3.86 13.25
C TYR A 144 -1.71 4.60 12.08
N HIS A 145 -1.18 5.77 11.74
CA HIS A 145 -1.74 6.63 10.70
C HIS A 145 -0.67 7.16 9.72
N GLY A 146 0.39 6.39 9.52
CA GLY A 146 1.57 6.82 8.78
C GLY A 146 2.65 7.39 9.68
N HIS A 147 3.76 7.80 9.07
CA HIS A 147 5.00 8.16 9.77
C HIS A 147 5.28 9.68 9.78
N ALA A 148 4.27 10.52 9.58
CA ALA A 148 4.45 11.96 9.73
C ALA A 148 4.82 12.29 11.18
N ASP A 149 5.74 13.22 11.40
CA ASP A 149 6.37 13.47 12.71
C ASP A 149 5.36 13.70 13.85
N MET A 150 4.24 14.37 13.57
CA MET A 150 3.18 14.63 14.54
C MET A 150 2.37 13.38 14.96
N LEU A 151 2.58 12.24 14.29
CA LEU A 151 1.87 10.98 14.51
C LEU A 151 2.75 9.91 15.18
N LEU A 152 4.06 10.16 15.31
CA LEU A 152 5.03 9.26 15.93
C LEU A 152 5.16 9.52 17.43
#